data_AF-M3PUP9-F1
#
_entry.id   AF-M3PUP9-F1
#
_cell.length_a   1.000
_cell.length_b   1.000
_cell.length_c   1.000
_cell.angle_alpha   90.00
_cell.angle_beta   90.00
_cell.angle_gamma   90.00
#
_symmetry.space_group_name_H-M   'P 1'
#
loop_
_entity.id
_entity.type
_entity.pdbx_description
1 polymer ?
#
loop_
_entity_poly.entity_id
_entity_poly.type
_entity_poly.pdbx_seq_one_letter_code
_entity_poly.pdbx_strand_id
1 'polypeptide(L)' 'MKKMLAFTFFGVSLVFAKPYTIDKANSSVWFEVKHFKFNETRGVFDSFD' A
#
# COMPACT_ATOMS: atom_id res chain seq x y z
N MET A 1 -13.23 31.58 -10.75
CA MET A 1 -13.19 31.38 -9.28
C MET A 1 -13.65 30.00 -8.80
N LYS A 2 -14.47 29.25 -9.54
CA LYS A 2 -14.96 27.91 -9.12
C LYS A 2 -13.88 26.82 -8.95
N LYS A 3 -12.70 26.98 -9.56
CA LYS A 3 -11.61 25.99 -9.49
C LYS A 3 -10.76 26.07 -8.22
N MET A 4 -10.81 27.19 -7.50
CA MET A 4 -9.98 27.42 -6.32
C MET A 4 -10.54 26.72 -5.08
N LEU A 5 -11.87 26.61 -4.99
CA LEU A 5 -12.56 25.98 -3.86
C LEU A 5 -12.31 24.46 -3.77
N ALA A 6 -12.17 23.79 -4.92
CA ALA A 6 -11.89 22.36 -4.98
C ALA A 6 -10.49 22.04 -4.42
N PHE A 7 -9.49 22.86 -4.71
CA PHE A 7 -8.12 22.66 -4.23
C PHE A 7 -8.02 22.78 -2.69
N THR A 8 -8.80 23.68 -2.09
CA THR A 8 -8.85 23.82 -0.63
C THR A 8 -9.54 22.63 0.05
N PHE A 9 -10.56 22.04 -0.58
CA PHE A 9 -11.26 20.87 -0.01
C PHE A 9 -10.42 19.58 -0.04
N PHE A 10 -9.59 19.39 -1.07
CA PHE A 10 -8.72 18.20 -1.17
C PHE A 10 -7.33 18.38 -0.53
N GLY A 11 -6.86 19.62 -0.36
CA GLY A 11 -5.55 19.89 0.22
C GLY A 11 -5.48 19.74 1.74
N VAL A 12 -6.60 19.95 2.45
CA VAL A 12 -6.64 19.91 3.92
C VAL A 12 -6.80 18.48 4.46
N SER A 13 -7.45 17.58 3.72
CA SER A 13 -7.75 16.22 4.19
C SER A 13 -6.53 15.31 4.34
N LEU A 14 -5.48 15.51 3.53
CA LEU A 14 -4.28 14.68 3.59
C LEU A 14 -3.37 14.99 4.79
N VAL A 15 -3.47 16.19 5.37
CA VAL A 15 -2.63 16.61 6.52
C VAL A 15 -3.15 16.03 7.85
N PHE A 16 -4.42 15.61 7.92
CA PHE A 16 -5.05 15.07 9.13
C PHE A 16 -5.27 13.56 9.11
N ALA A 17 -4.71 12.84 8.13
CA ALA A 17 -4.71 11.39 8.17
C ALA A 17 -3.88 10.92 9.37
N LYS A 18 -4.54 10.30 10.36
CA LYS A 18 -3.84 9.67 11.48
C LYS A 18 -2.93 8.57 10.93
N PRO A 19 -1.72 8.38 11.50
CA PRO A 19 -0.84 7.30 11.08
C PRO A 19 -1.54 5.94 11.28
N TYR A 20 -1.35 5.04 10.34
CA TYR A 20 -1.80 3.65 10.45
C TYR A 20 -0.62 2.78 10.86
N THR A 21 -0.86 1.86 11.77
CA THR A 21 0.07 0.78 12.08
C THR A 21 -0.35 -0.46 11.32
N ILE A 22 0.59 -1.11 10.65
CA ILE A 22 0.32 -2.34 9.91
C ILE A 22 0.03 -3.46 10.92
N ASP A 23 -1.13 -4.09 10.79
CA ASP A 23 -1.45 -5.31 11.54
C ASP A 23 -0.70 -6.49 10.91
N LYS A 24 0.42 -6.88 11.51
CA LYS A 24 1.28 -7.97 11.01
C LYS A 24 0.59 -9.34 11.02
N ALA A 25 -0.46 -9.54 11.82
CA ALA A 25 -1.20 -10.81 11.82
C ALA A 25 -2.06 -10.99 10.57
N ASN A 26 -2.45 -9.88 9.93
CA ASN A 26 -3.33 -9.86 8.75
C ASN A 26 -2.69 -9.18 7.53
N SER A 27 -1.42 -8.81 7.61
CA SER A 27 -0.67 -8.16 6.53
C SER A 27 0.50 -9.05 6.12
N SER A 28 0.85 -9.04 4.84
CA SER A 28 1.84 -9.95 4.30
C SER A 28 2.56 -9.36 3.08
N VAL A 29 3.82 -9.77 2.90
CA VAL A 29 4.65 -9.40 1.76
C VAL A 29 4.93 -10.65 0.95
N TRP A 30 4.42 -10.68 -0.28
CA TRP A 30 4.52 -11.83 -1.19
C TRP A 30 5.46 -11.54 -2.33
N PHE A 31 6.06 -12.59 -2.87
CA PHE A 31 6.69 -12.54 -4.18
C PHE A 31 6.24 -13.72 -5.05
N GLU A 32 6.27 -13.47 -6.35
CA GLU A 32 6.04 -14.48 -7.36
C GLU A 32 7.09 -14.31 -8.45
N VAL A 33 7.71 -15.42 -8.86
CA VAL A 33 8.74 -15.42 -9.89
C VAL A 33 8.54 -16.59 -10.83
N LYS A 34 8.79 -16.36 -12.13
CA LYS A 34 8.74 -17.42 -13.14
C LYS A 34 9.90 -18.39 -12.93
N HIS A 35 9.55 -19.64 -12.67
CA HIS A 35 10.47 -20.76 -12.57
C HIS A 35 10.47 -21.55 -13.88
N PHE A 36 11.64 -21.64 -14.50
CA PHE A 36 11.84 -22.25 -15.83
C PHE A 36 10.83 -21.81 -16.90
N LYS A 37 10.31 -20.57 -16.83
CA LYS A 37 9.29 -20.00 -17.74
C LYS A 37 7.88 -20.61 -17.66
N PHE A 38 7.74 -21.84 -17.15
CA PHE A 38 6.48 -22.58 -17.18
C PHE A 38 5.72 -22.58 -15.86
N ASN A 39 6.41 -22.38 -14.74
CA ASN A 39 5.81 -22.42 -13.42
C ASN A 39 6.00 -21.10 -12.66
N GLU A 40 5.16 -20.84 -11.67
CA GLU A 40 5.32 -19.72 -10.74
C GLU A 40 5.78 -20.27 -9.41
N THR A 41 6.93 -19.78 -8.93
CA THR A 41 7.35 -20.00 -7.54
C THR A 41 6.89 -18.81 -6.71
N ARG A 42 6.07 -19.10 -5.70
CA ARG A 42 5.54 -18.13 -4.75
C ARG A 42 6.23 -18.29 -3.40
N GLY A 43 6.44 -17.19 -2.72
CA GLY A 43 6.91 -17.16 -1.35
C GLY A 43 6.46 -15.92 -0.62
N VAL A 44 6.73 -15.90 0.68
CA VAL A 44 6.40 -14.81 1.59
C VAL A 44 7.62 -14.42 2.41
N PHE A 45 7.62 -13.18 2.92
CA PHE A 45 8.51 -12.76 3.99
C PHE A 45 7.75 -12.84 5.31
N ASP A 46 8.14 -13.77 6.18
CA ASP A 46 7.46 -14.03 7.46
C ASP A 46 7.63 -12.88 8.48
N SER A 47 8.62 -12.01 8.28
CA SER A 47 8.89 -10.85 9.14
C SER A 47 9.19 -9.63 8.29
N PHE A 48 8.55 -8.50 8.60
CA PHE A 48 8.76 -7.20 7.97
C PHE A 48 8.50 -6.05 8.96
N ASP A 49 9.14 -4.91 8.69
CA ASP A 49 8.94 -3.61 9.35
C ASP A 49 9.09 -2.48 8.33
#